data_AF-F9YTA4-F1
#
_entry.id   AF-F9YTA4-F1
#
_cell.length_a   1.000
_cell.length_b   1.000
_cell.length_c   1.000
_cell.angle_alpha   90.00
_cell.angle_beta   90.00
_cell.angle_gamma   90.00
#
_symmetry.space_group_name_H-M   'P 1'
#
loop_
_entity.id
_entity.type
_entity.pdbx_description
1 polymer ?
#
loop_
_entity_poly.entity_id
_entity_poly.type
_entity_poly.pdbx_seq_one_letter_code
_entity_poly.pdbx_strand_id
1 'polypeptide(L)' 'MENKEITFEVMVTSSDLLEREIDRYNNFNNTDFKIIKITEEIEVFFCEIRTTSSLSHIFDLGFGLARYEEELRQQGKIDW' A
#
# COMPACT_ATOMS: atom_id res chain seq x y z
N MET A 1 4.95 -13.53 21.41
CA MET A 1 5.23 -12.10 21.25
C MET A 1 3.90 -11.45 20.90
N GLU A 2 3.48 -10.44 21.66
CA GLU A 2 2.31 -9.64 21.27
C GLU A 2 2.67 -8.95 19.95
N ASN A 3 1.92 -9.25 18.89
CA ASN A 3 2.04 -8.48 17.66
C ASN A 3 1.44 -7.11 17.95
N LYS A 4 2.31 -6.13 18.24
CA LYS A 4 1.89 -4.75 18.45
C LYS A 4 1.26 -4.25 17.15
N GLU A 5 0.01 -3.82 17.23
CA GLU A 5 -0.66 -3.16 16.11
C GLU A 5 0.10 -1.87 15.77
N ILE A 6 0.36 -1.68 14.47
CA ILE A 6 1.03 -0.52 13.90
C ILE A 6 0.05 0.17 12.99
N THR A 7 -0.03 1.49 13.15
CA THR A 7 -0.73 2.39 12.23
C THR A 7 0.29 3.37 11.65
N PHE A 8 0.23 3.56 10.34
CA PHE A 8 1.09 4.50 9.61
C PHE A 8 0.33 5.12 8.45
N GLU A 9 0.84 6.23 7.93
CA GLU A 9 0.25 6.94 6.80
C GLU A 9 1.19 6.86 5.59
N VAL A 10 0.62 6.69 4.40
CA VAL A 10 1.32 6.75 3.12
C VAL A 10 0.64 7.74 2.19
N MET A 11 1.42 8.45 1.41
CA MET A 11 0.94 9.32 0.33
C MET A 11 1.07 8.56 -0.99
N VAL A 12 -0.02 8.46 -1.76
CA VAL A 12 -0.07 7.76 -3.05
C VAL A 12 -0.83 8.59 -4.08
N THR A 13 -0.56 8.38 -5.36
CA THR A 13 -1.32 9.02 -6.46
C THR A 13 -2.62 8.27 -6.77
N SER A 14 -2.75 7.01 -6.33
CA SER A 14 -3.96 6.22 -6.49
C SER A 14 -4.18 5.30 -5.28
N SER A 15 -5.23 5.57 -4.51
CA SER A 15 -5.68 4.69 -3.42
C SER A 15 -6.13 3.32 -3.93
N ASP A 16 -6.74 3.25 -5.12
CA ASP A 16 -7.17 2.00 -5.75
C ASP A 16 -5.99 1.08 -6.09
N LEU A 17 -4.87 1.63 -6.56
CA LEU A 17 -3.66 0.84 -6.84
C LEU A 17 -3.02 0.33 -5.55
N LEU A 18 -2.99 1.17 -4.50
CA LEU A 18 -2.54 0.77 -3.17
C LEU A 18 -3.42 -0.37 -2.60
N GLU A 19 -4.75 -0.28 -2.71
CA GLU A 19 -5.66 -1.32 -2.23
C GLU A 19 -5.41 -2.66 -2.93
N ARG A 20 -5.24 -2.65 -4.25
CA ARG A 20 -4.91 -3.86 -5.03
C ARG A 20 -3.56 -4.46 -4.63
N GLU A 21 -2.57 -3.62 -4.38
CA GLU A 21 -1.26 -4.10 -3.94
C GLU A 21 -1.33 -4.67 -2.52
N ILE A 22 -2.07 -4.04 -1.61
CA ILE A 22 -2.33 -4.56 -0.27
C ILE A 22 -2.97 -5.94 -0.35
N ASP A 23 -4.01 -6.12 -1.17
CA ASP A 23 -4.68 -7.40 -1.34
C ASP A 23 -3.73 -8.47 -1.88
N ARG A 24 -2.93 -8.12 -2.90
CA ARG A 24 -1.93 -9.03 -3.47
C ARG A 24 -0.89 -9.42 -2.43
N TYR A 25 -0.35 -8.45 -1.70
CA TYR A 25 0.71 -8.63 -0.73
C TYR A 25 0.23 -9.47 0.47
N ASN A 26 -0.96 -9.18 0.99
CA ASN A 26 -1.60 -9.94 2.07
C ASN A 26 -1.79 -11.41 1.69
N ASN A 27 -2.33 -11.67 0.50
CA ASN A 27 -2.55 -13.03 0.02
C ASN A 27 -1.23 -13.82 -0.17
N PHE A 28 -0.17 -13.15 -0.63
CA PHE A 28 1.11 -13.81 -0.91
C PHE A 28 1.96 -14.03 0.34
N ASN A 29 1.95 -13.08 1.28
CA ASN A 29 2.85 -13.07 2.43
C ASN A 29 2.17 -13.42 3.75
N ASN A 30 0.86 -13.70 3.74
CA ASN A 30 0.05 -13.96 4.93
C ASN A 30 0.13 -12.80 5.95
N THR A 31 -0.03 -11.58 5.45
CA THR A 31 -0.10 -10.34 6.24
C THR A 31 -1.53 -9.81 6.32
N ASP A 32 -1.73 -8.73 7.10
CA ASP A 32 -3.05 -8.21 7.46
C ASP A 32 -3.18 -6.68 7.27
N PHE A 33 -2.45 -6.12 6.29
CA PHE A 33 -2.53 -4.69 5.98
C PHE A 33 -3.97 -4.30 5.63
N LYS A 34 -4.44 -3.20 6.20
CA LYS A 34 -5.78 -2.66 5.91
C LYS A 34 -5.75 -1.15 5.89
N ILE A 35 -6.26 -0.56 4.81
CA ILE A 35 -6.57 0.87 4.76
C ILE A 35 -7.75 1.12 5.69
N ILE A 36 -7.57 2.00 6.67
CA ILE A 36 -8.61 2.37 7.64
C ILE A 36 -9.16 3.78 7.41
N LYS A 37 -8.42 4.62 6.68
CA LYS A 37 -8.84 5.96 6.30
C LYS A 37 -8.18 6.36 4.99
N ILE A 38 -8.93 7.06 4.14
CA ILE A 38 -8.44 7.71 2.92
C ILE A 38 -8.83 9.18 3.02
N THR A 39 -7.85 10.06 2.85
CA THR A 39 -8.06 11.50 2.70
C THR A 39 -7.56 11.90 1.32
N GLU A 40 -8.45 12.45 0.50
CA GLU A 40 -8.09 12.99 -0.82
C GLU A 40 -7.66 14.45 -0.65
N GLU A 41 -6.49 14.78 -1.17
CA GLU A 41 -5.97 16.13 -1.32
C GLU A 41 -5.67 16.36 -2.80
N ILE A 42 -5.40 17.61 -3.21
CA ILE A 42 -5.21 17.94 -4.63
C ILE A 42 -4.14 17.02 -5.25
N GLU A 43 -4.58 16.16 -6.16
CA GLU A 43 -3.79 15.19 -6.95
C GLU A 43 -3.13 14.04 -6.17
N VAL A 44 -3.41 13.88 -4.87
CA VAL A 44 -2.85 12.79 -4.05
C VAL A 44 -3.82 12.27 -3.00
N PHE A 45 -3.59 11.06 -2.53
CA PHE A 45 -4.32 10.43 -1.43
C PHE A 45 -3.39 10.16 -0.26
N PHE A 46 -3.82 10.53 0.94
CA PHE A 46 -3.21 10.10 2.20
C PHE A 46 -4.01 8.92 2.75
N CYS A 47 -3.37 7.76 2.81
CA CYS A 47 -3.97 6.51 3.27
C CYS A 47 -3.38 6.10 4.62
N GLU A 48 -4.24 6.03 5.63
CA GLU A 48 -3.88 5.49 6.94
C GLU A 48 -4.06 3.96 6.89
N ILE A 49 -2.98 3.24 7.15
CA ILE A 49 -2.89 1.78 7.07
C ILE A 49 -2.61 1.21 8.45
N ARG A 50 -3.32 0.13 8.78
CA ARG A 50 -3.18 -0.63 10.01
C ARG A 50 -2.70 -2.05 9.71
N THR A 51 -1.82 -2.59 10.56
CA THR A 51 -1.33 -3.97 10.45
C THR A 51 -0.81 -4.49 11.80
N THR A 52 -0.72 -5.80 11.96
CA THR A 52 0.06 -6.45 13.03
C THR A 52 1.40 -7.02 12.53
N SER A 53 1.71 -6.79 11.25
CA SER A 53 2.92 -7.27 10.57
C SER A 53 4.18 -6.50 10.99
N SER A 54 5.34 -7.12 10.80
CA SER A 54 6.62 -6.49 11.13
C SER A 54 6.93 -5.29 10.24
N LEU A 55 7.79 -4.38 10.72
CA LEU A 55 8.24 -3.21 9.93
C LEU A 55 8.82 -3.57 8.57
N SER A 56 9.49 -4.72 8.43
CA SER A 56 10.04 -5.16 7.14
C SER A 56 8.97 -5.30 6.06
N HIS A 57 7.78 -5.80 6.41
CA HIS A 57 6.67 -5.89 5.47
C HIS A 57 6.12 -4.53 5.03
N ILE A 58 6.25 -3.49 5.86
CA ILE A 58 5.85 -2.13 5.46
C ILE A 58 6.74 -1.63 4.32
N PHE A 59 8.06 -1.84 4.43
CA PHE A 59 9.01 -1.48 3.38
C PHE A 59 8.79 -2.30 2.11
N ASP A 60 8.58 -3.61 2.25
CA ASP A 60 8.36 -4.51 1.12
C ASP A 60 7.04 -4.20 0.38
N LEU A 61 5.97 -3.84 1.11
CA LEU A 61 4.71 -3.39 0.52
C LEU A 61 4.93 -2.12 -0.32
N GLY A 62 5.67 -1.14 0.22
CA GLY A 62 6.00 0.08 -0.50
C GLY A 62 6.83 -0.18 -1.76
N PHE A 63 7.81 -1.08 -1.69
CA PHE A 63 8.58 -1.51 -2.86
C PHE A 63 7.70 -2.23 -3.90
N GLY A 64 6.81 -3.10 -3.43
CA GLY A 64 5.84 -3.81 -4.27
C GLY A 64 4.93 -2.86 -5.04
N LEU A 65 4.41 -1.83 -4.38
CA LEU A 65 3.59 -0.79 -5.00
C LEU A 65 4.36 -0.05 -6.10
N ALA A 66 5.57 0.44 -5.81
CA ALA A 66 6.38 1.17 -6.79
C ALA A 66 6.70 0.32 -8.03
N ARG A 67 6.95 -0.98 -7.83
CA ARG A 67 7.15 -1.95 -8.93
C ARG A 67 5.88 -2.15 -9.74
N TYR A 68 4.73 -2.27 -9.08
CA TYR A 68 3.46 -2.46 -9.75
C TYR A 68 3.05 -1.24 -10.59
N GLU A 69 3.22 -0.03 -10.04
CA GLU A 69 3.00 1.22 -10.78
C GLU A 69 3.90 1.32 -12.01
N GLU A 70 5.18 0.96 -11.88
CA GLU A 70 6.11 0.95 -12.99
C GLU A 70 5.73 -0.05 -14.09
N GLU A 71 5.25 -1.23 -13.72
CA GLU A 71 4.75 -2.22 -14.68
C GLU A 71 3.52 -1.72 -15.43
N LEU A 72 2.62 -0.99 -14.75
CA LEU A 72 1.46 -0.37 -15.38
C LEU A 72 1.86 0.78 -16.34
N ARG A 73 2.86 1.58 -15.96
CA ARG A 73 3.44 2.61 -16.85
C ARG A 73 4.04 2.00 -18.10
N GLN A 74 4.84 0.94 -17.97
CA GLN A 74 5.44 0.23 -19.10
C GLN A 74 4.39 -0.41 -20.03
N GLN A 75 3.20 -0.70 -19.50
CA GLN A 75 2.05 -1.20 -20.26
C GLN A 75 1.18 -0.07 -20.86
N GLY A 76 1.48 1.19 -20.59
CA GLY A 76 0.68 2.34 -21.03
C GLY A 76 -0.70 2.43 -20.35
N LYS A 77 -0.86 1.82 -19.16
CA LYS A 77 -2.14 1.78 -18.43
C LYS A 77 -2.35 2.96 -17.49
N ILE A 78 -1.26 3.55 -17.01
CA ILE A 78 -1.26 4.76 -16.19
C ILE A 78 -0.19 5.70 -16.75
N ASP A 79 -0.44 7.00 -16.67
CA ASP A 79 0.52 8.06 -16.99
C ASP A 79 1.18 8.55 -15.69
N TRP A 80 2.19 9.41 -15.82
CA TRP A 80 3.01 9.94 -14.72
C TRP A 80 2.20 10.42 -13.51
#